data_AF-T1AYF6-F1
#
_entry.id   AF-T1AYF6-F1
#
_cell.length_a   1.000
_cell.length_b   1.000
_cell.length_c   1.000
_cell.angle_alpha   90.00
_cell.angle_beta   90.00
_cell.angle_gamma   90.00
#
_symmetry.space_group_name_H-M   'P 1'
#
loop_
_entity.id
_entity.type
_entity.pdbx_description
1 polymer ?
#
loop_
_entity_poly.entity_id
_entity_poly.type
_entity_poly.pdbx_seq_one_letter_code
_entity_poly.pdbx_strand_id
1 'polypeptide(L)' 'MTDARVETRKYYVPHGSPWPIVAAVALFSLVLGAVLYLDGTAPLWVLLPGPLLLAFMFGGWFSTVIGENQHGVFH' A
#
# COMPACT_ATOMS: atom_id res chain seq x y z
N MET A 1 -43.93 -2.90 -21.85
CA MET A 1 -42.67 -2.20 -22.15
C MET A 1 -41.92 -2.13 -20.83
N THR A 2 -41.11 -3.15 -20.57
CA THR A 2 -40.44 -3.35 -19.28
C THR A 2 -39.31 -2.33 -19.17
N ASP A 3 -39.38 -1.44 -18.19
CA ASP A 3 -38.26 -0.56 -17.82
C ASP A 3 -37.11 -1.44 -17.35
N ALA A 4 -36.19 -1.76 -18.27
CA ALA A 4 -34.86 -2.22 -17.93
C ALA A 4 -34.14 -1.04 -17.28
N ARG A 5 -34.32 -0.88 -15.97
CA ARG A 5 -33.57 0.09 -15.18
C ARG A 5 -32.10 -0.27 -15.34
N VAL A 6 -31.36 0.57 -16.05
CA VAL A 6 -29.91 0.49 -16.08
C VAL A 6 -29.45 0.87 -14.68
N GLU A 7 -29.28 -0.12 -13.81
CA GLU A 7 -28.65 0.04 -12.50
C GLU A 7 -27.24 0.58 -12.74
N THR A 8 -27.11 1.91 -12.65
CA THR A 8 -25.86 2.60 -12.94
C THR A 8 -24.95 2.34 -11.75
N ARG A 9 -24.17 1.26 -11.81
CA ARG A 9 -23.20 0.89 -10.76
C ARG A 9 -22.26 2.09 -10.56
N LYS A 10 -22.40 2.81 -9.45
CA LYS A 10 -21.54 3.94 -9.11
C LYS A 10 -20.12 3.41 -8.95
N TYR A 11 -19.21 3.89 -9.78
CA TYR A 11 -17.80 3.58 -9.60
C TYR A 11 -17.33 4.34 -8.36
N TYR A 12 -16.82 3.62 -7.37
CA TYR A 12 -16.22 4.25 -6.20
C TYR A 12 -14.94 4.98 -6.62
N VAL A 13 -14.89 6.29 -6.36
CA VAL A 13 -13.68 7.09 -6.52
C VAL A 13 -13.04 7.19 -5.14
N PRO A 14 -11.93 6.46 -4.91
CA PRO A 14 -11.30 6.46 -3.60
C PRO A 14 -10.76 7.84 -3.25
N HIS A 15 -10.84 8.15 -1.96
CA HIS A 15 -10.18 9.30 -1.36
C HIS A 15 -8.66 9.14 -1.48
N GLY A 16 -7.91 10.24 -1.43
CA GLY A 16 -6.44 10.17 -1.47
C GLY A 16 -5.90 9.27 -0.36
N SER A 17 -5.26 8.18 -0.73
CA SER A 17 -4.61 7.26 0.21
C SER A 17 -3.16 7.68 0.42
N PRO A 18 -2.67 7.77 1.69
CA PRO A 18 -1.27 8.08 1.96
C PRO A 18 -0.33 6.88 1.74
N TRP A 19 -0.88 5.67 1.69
CA TRP A 19 -0.11 4.41 1.63
C TRP A 19 0.83 4.27 0.41
N PRO A 20 0.54 4.79 -0.79
CA PRO A 20 1.45 4.72 -1.94
C PRO A 20 2.80 5.43 -1.71
N ILE A 21 2.81 6.57 -1.01
CA ILE A 21 4.07 7.27 -0.69
C ILE A 21 4.89 6.46 0.31
N VAL A 22 4.23 5.90 1.33
CA VAL A 22 4.88 5.02 2.31
C VAL A 22 5.48 3.79 1.61
N ALA A 23 4.75 3.20 0.67
CA ALA A 23 5.22 2.07 -0.12
C ALA A 23 6.46 2.43 -0.96
N ALA A 24 6.48 3.61 -1.59
CA ALA A 24 7.63 4.09 -2.35
C ALA A 24 8.87 4.26 -1.46
N VAL A 25 8.73 4.85 -0.27
CA VAL A 25 9.84 4.99 0.70
C VAL A 25 10.33 3.64 1.21
N ALA A 26 9.41 2.72 1.48
CA ALA A 26 9.74 1.37 1.93
C ALA A 26 10.55 0.59 0.88
N LEU A 27 10.10 0.62 -0.37
CA LEU A 27 10.79 -0.03 -1.50
C LEU A 27 12.14 0.62 -1.78
N PHE A 28 12.21 1.96 -1.79
CA PHE A 28 13.47 2.68 -1.94
C PHE A 28 14.48 2.27 -0.86
N SER A 29 14.05 2.26 0.41
CA SER A 29 14.90 1.89 1.55
C SER A 29 15.40 0.44 1.44
N LEU A 30 14.53 -0.48 0.99
CA LEU A 30 14.91 -1.88 0.76
C LEU A 30 15.99 -2.01 -0.31
N VAL A 31 15.77 -1.40 -1.48
CA VAL A 31 16.71 -1.50 -2.61
C VAL A 31 18.01 -0.79 -2.28
N LEU A 32 17.96 0.40 -1.68
CA LEU A 32 19.16 1.12 -1.26
C LEU A 32 19.97 0.30 -0.25
N GLY A 33 19.33 -0.26 0.77
CA GLY A 33 20.00 -1.15 1.72
C GLY A 33 20.63 -2.36 1.04
N ALA A 34 19.91 -2.99 0.10
CA ALA A 34 20.43 -4.13 -0.66
C ALA A 34 21.69 -3.77 -1.46
N VAL A 35 21.67 -2.63 -2.17
CA VAL A 35 22.83 -2.15 -2.92
C VAL A 35 24.01 -1.89 -1.99
N LEU A 36 23.81 -1.15 -0.89
CA LEU A 36 24.89 -0.81 0.05
C LEU A 36 25.50 -2.04 0.73
N TYR A 37 24.68 -3.05 1.02
CA TYR A 37 25.16 -4.31 1.59
C TYR A 37 25.95 -5.14 0.57
N LEU A 38 25.42 -5.30 -0.65
CA LEU A 38 26.04 -6.12 -1.69
C LEU A 38 27.34 -5.51 -2.23
N ASP A 39 27.44 -4.18 -2.23
CA ASP A 39 28.65 -3.44 -2.57
C ASP A 39 29.70 -3.44 -1.44
N GLY A 40 29.34 -3.94 -0.24
CA GLY A 40 30.22 -3.96 0.93
C GLY A 40 30.40 -2.61 1.63
N THR A 41 29.72 -1.56 1.15
CA THR A 41 29.75 -0.21 1.72
C THR A 41 29.07 -0.13 3.10
N ALA A 42 28.11 -1.00 3.40
CA ALA A 42 27.43 -1.06 4.69
C ALA A 42 27.24 -2.52 5.18
N PRO A 43 27.18 -2.74 6.50
CA PRO A 43 26.96 -4.07 7.06
C PRO A 43 25.49 -4.51 6.98
N LEU A 44 25.23 -5.80 7.27
CA LEU A 44 23.93 -6.46 7.05
C LEU A 44 22.72 -5.74 7.68
N TRP A 45 22.87 -5.04 8.80
CA TRP A 45 21.76 -4.34 9.44
C TRP A 45 21.15 -3.24 8.56
N VAL A 46 21.85 -2.79 7.51
CA VAL A 46 21.34 -1.75 6.58
C VAL A 46 20.12 -2.25 5.80
N LEU A 47 19.92 -3.57 5.75
CA LEU A 47 18.76 -4.19 5.14
C LEU A 47 17.48 -4.04 5.99
N LEU A 48 17.59 -3.85 7.31
CA LEU A 48 16.44 -3.91 8.23
C LEU A 48 15.34 -2.87 7.96
N PRO A 49 15.65 -1.60 7.63
CA PRO A 49 14.61 -0.58 7.43
C PRO A 49 13.61 -0.94 6.32
N GLY A 50 14.06 -1.52 5.20
CA GLY A 50 13.20 -1.85 4.06
C GLY A 50 12.05 -2.82 4.41
N PRO A 51 12.35 -4.05 4.88
CA PRO A 51 11.34 -5.02 5.29
C PRO A 51 10.46 -4.53 6.44
N LEU A 52 11.01 -3.78 7.40
CA LEU A 52 10.23 -3.23 8.52
C LEU A 52 9.21 -2.20 8.02
N LEU A 53 9.62 -1.29 7.14
CA LEU A 53 8.73 -0.31 6.52
C LEU A 53 7.69 -0.98 5.61
N LEU A 54 8.06 -2.04 4.89
CA LEU A 54 7.11 -2.82 4.08
C LEU A 54 6.06 -3.53 4.95
N ALA A 55 6.49 -4.19 6.03
CA ALA A 55 5.58 -4.86 6.95
C ALA A 55 4.60 -3.86 7.59
N PHE A 56 5.11 -2.71 8.03
CA PHE A 56 4.29 -1.60 8.51
C PHE A 56 3.29 -1.11 7.45
N MET A 57 3.75 -0.89 6.22
CA MET A 57 2.92 -0.40 5.13
C MET A 57 1.81 -1.38 4.76
N PHE A 58 2.11 -2.66 4.58
CA PHE A 58 1.09 -3.66 4.27
C PHE A 58 0.10 -3.82 5.42
N GLY A 59 0.56 -3.88 6.66
CA GLY A 59 -0.31 -3.96 7.84
C GLY A 59 -1.26 -2.77 7.92
N GLY A 60 -0.73 -1.55 7.74
CA GLY A 60 -1.52 -0.32 7.76
C GLY A 60 -2.50 -0.21 6.58
N TRP A 61 -2.02 -0.46 5.36
CA TRP A 61 -2.83 -0.38 4.15
C TRP A 61 -3.97 -1.40 4.17
N PHE A 62 -3.71 -2.65 4.54
CA PHE A 62 -4.76 -3.67 4.64
C PHE A 62 -5.76 -3.32 5.75
N SER A 63 -5.31 -2.77 6.88
CA SER A 63 -6.23 -2.29 7.92
C SER A 63 -7.17 -1.20 7.40
N THR A 64 -6.67 -0.27 6.58
CA THR A 64 -7.51 0.75 5.92
C THR A 64 -8.52 0.12 4.97
N VAL A 65 -8.10 -0.79 4.08
CA VAL A 65 -9.01 -1.46 3.13
C VAL A 65 -10.10 -2.25 3.85
N ILE A 66 -9.75 -2.97 4.92
CA ILE A 66 -10.72 -3.71 5.73
C ILE A 66 -11.71 -2.74 6.40
N GLY A 67 -11.21 -1.63 6.97
CA GLY A 67 -12.07 -0.61 7.58
C GLY A 67 -13.02 0.06 6.58
N GLU A 68 -12.53 0.41 5.39
CA GLU A 68 -13.37 0.94 4.30
C GLU A 68 -14.45 -0.07 3.87
N ASN A 69 -14.12 -1.36 3.86
CA ASN A 69 -15.10 -2.41 3.55
C ASN A 69 -16.20 -2.51 4.61
N GLN A 70 -15.83 -2.48 5.89
CA GLN A 70 -16.77 -2.55 7.01
C GLN A 70 -17.70 -1.33 7.10
N HIS A 71 -17.23 -0.15 6.69
CA HIS A 71 -18.05 1.07 6.65
C HIS A 71 -18.99 1.15 5.43
N GLY A 72 -18.99 0.16 4.54
CA GLY A 72 -19.89 0.13 3.39
C GLY A 72 -19.51 1.14 2.30
N VAL A 73 -18.26 1.63 2.25
CA VAL A 73 -17.88 2.62 1.23
C VAL A 73 -17.91 2.03 -0.20
N PHE A 74 -17.84 0.70 -0.29
CA PHE A 74 -18.10 -0.07 -1.51
C PHE A 74 -19.60 -0.43 -1.61
N HIS A 75 -20.42 0.49 -2.14
CA HIS A 75 -21.81 0.21 -2.55
C HIS A 75 -21.93 0.19 -4.07
#